data_AF-A0A736I3D4-F1
#
_entry.id   AF-A0A736I3D4-F1
#
_cell.length_a   1.000
_cell.length_b   1.000
_cell.length_c   1.000
_cell.angle_alpha   90.00
_cell.angle_beta   90.00
_cell.angle_gamma   90.00
#
_symmetry.space_group_name_H-M   'P 1'
#
loop_
_entity.id
_entity.type
_entity.pdbx_description
1 polymer ?
#
loop_
_entity_poly.entity_id
_entity_poly.type
_entity_poly.pdbx_seq_one_letter_code
_entity_poly.pdbx_strand_id
1 'polypeptide(L)' 'MAINTRARLKTFIFAAVERANLKSSRPVMLHITAATEHLARQSASRQYVLSFAGVIQKGGAL' A
#
# COMPACT_ATOMS: atom_id res chain seq x y z
N MET A 1 -26.33 8.05 -12.06
CA MET A 1 -24.94 8.05 -12.54
C MET A 1 -24.30 6.71 -12.19
N ALA A 2 -24.17 5.79 -13.15
CA ALA A 2 -23.43 4.56 -12.95
C ALA A 2 -21.93 4.86 -13.16
N ILE A 3 -21.21 5.07 -12.06
CA ILE A 3 -19.75 5.21 -12.11
C ILE A 3 -19.16 3.84 -12.46
N ASN A 4 -18.87 3.67 -13.75
CA ASN A 4 -18.22 2.50 -14.29
C ASN A 4 -16.72 2.56 -13.94
N THR A 5 -16.40 2.40 -12.66
CA THR A 5 -15.01 2.31 -12.21
C THR A 5 -14.64 0.85 -12.07
N ARG A 6 -14.31 0.20 -13.20
CA ARG A 6 -13.35 -0.91 -13.16
C ARG A 6 -11.99 -0.33 -12.76
N ALA A 7 -11.87 0.18 -11.53
CA ALA A 7 -10.60 0.57 -10.98
C ALA A 7 -9.79 -0.71 -10.87
N ARG A 8 -8.86 -0.91 -11.81
CA ARG A 8 -7.97 -2.06 -11.81
C ARG A 8 -7.16 -1.98 -10.53
N LEU A 9 -7.54 -2.81 -9.55
CA LEU A 9 -6.87 -2.89 -8.27
C LEU A 9 -5.39 -3.25 -8.52
N LYS A 10 -4.50 -2.47 -7.91
CA LYS A 10 -3.06 -2.68 -7.96
C LYS A 10 -2.58 -2.97 -6.54
N THR A 11 -1.55 -3.80 -6.42
CA THR A 11 -0.92 -4.06 -5.12
C THR A 11 0.23 -3.08 -4.96
N PHE A 12 0.07 -2.13 -4.05
CA PHE A 12 1.11 -1.17 -3.68
C PHE A 12 1.99 -1.77 -2.59
N ILE A 13 3.30 -1.65 -2.75
CA ILE A 13 4.29 -2.12 -1.80
C ILE A 13 4.82 -0.92 -1.03
N PHE A 14 4.79 -1.02 0.30
CA PHE A 14 5.37 -0.01 1.19
C PHE A 14 6.39 -0.65 2.12
N ALA A 15 7.52 0.01 2.33
CA ALA A 15 8.33 -0.21 3.51
C ALA A 15 7.69 0.56 4.67
N ALA A 16 7.36 -0.15 5.73
CA ALA A 16 6.56 0.37 6.82
C ALA A 16 7.27 0.19 8.16
N VAL A 17 7.27 1.23 8.98
CA VAL A 17 7.73 1.13 10.38
C VAL A 17 6.54 1.38 11.28
N GLU A 18 6.29 0.47 12.22
CA GLU A 18 5.15 0.56 13.12
C GLU A 18 5.34 1.71 14.11
N ARG A 19 4.38 2.65 14.18
CA ARG A 19 4.46 3.82 15.06
C ARG A 19 4.37 3.45 16.53
N ALA A 20 3.59 2.42 16.85
CA ALA A 20 3.38 1.97 18.23
C ALA A 20 4.58 1.20 18.79
N ASN A 21 5.47 0.69 17.93
CA ASN A 21 6.57 -0.17 18.33
C ASN A 21 7.90 0.58 18.40
N LEU A 22 8.04 1.42 19.44
CA LEU A 22 9.26 2.21 19.68
C LEU A 22 10.50 1.34 19.97
N LYS A 23 10.32 0.07 20.33
CA LYS A 23 11.43 -0.86 20.64
C LYS A 23 11.95 -1.61 19.41
N SER A 24 11.13 -1.75 18.36
CA SER A 24 11.50 -2.44 17.13
C SER A 24 11.32 -1.51 15.94
N SER A 25 12.36 -0.76 15.60
CA SER A 25 12.43 0.05 14.37
C SER A 25 12.67 -0.78 13.11
N ARG A 26 12.35 -2.09 13.14
CA ARG A 26 12.55 -2.97 11.98
C ARG A 26 11.49 -2.65 10.93
N PRO A 27 11.89 -2.23 9.72
CA PRO A 27 10.94 -2.01 8.65
C PRO A 27 10.32 -3.35 8.24
N VAL A 28 9.01 -3.36 8.09
CA VAL A 28 8.22 -4.47 7.52
C VAL A 28 7.75 -4.09 6.13
N MET A 29 7.58 -5.07 5.26
CA MET A 29 7.04 -4.83 3.92
C MET A 29 5.52 -5.03 3.93
N LEU A 30 4.75 -4.00 3.55
CA LEU A 30 3.30 -4.05 3.45
C LEU A 30 2.86 -4.13 1.99
N HIS A 31 1.95 -5.07 1.71
CA HIS A 31 1.28 -5.21 0.43
C HIS A 31 -0.17 -4.77 0.58
N ILE A 32 -0.53 -3.67 -0.08
CA ILE A 32 -1.87 -3.08 0.04
C ILE A 32 -2.50 -3.01 -1.34
N THR A 33 -3.58 -3.75 -1.52
CA THR A 33 -4.35 -3.76 -2.77
C THR A 33 -5.36 -2.62 -2.74
N ALA A 34 -5.21 -1.64 -3.63
CA ALA A 34 -6.12 -0.51 -3.73
C ALA A 34 -6.28 -0.03 -5.17
N ALA A 35 -7.26 0.85 -5.40
CA ALA A 35 -7.44 1.53 -6.68
C ALA A 35 -6.33 2.55 -6.97
N THR A 36 -5.83 3.24 -5.93
CA THR A 36 -4.81 4.29 -6.02
C THR A 36 -3.81 4.18 -4.87
N GLU A 37 -2.61 4.72 -5.06
CA GLU A 37 -1.59 4.77 -4.01
C GLU A 37 -2.09 5.54 -2.79
N HIS A 38 -2.83 6.63 -3.01
CA HIS A 38 -3.36 7.47 -1.94
C HIS A 38 -4.28 6.69 -1.00
N LEU A 39 -5.18 5.87 -1.54
CA LEU A 39 -6.08 5.02 -0.74
C LEU A 39 -5.31 3.94 0.02
N ALA A 40 -4.31 3.32 -0.62
CA ALA A 40 -3.45 2.33 0.02
C ALA A 40 -2.62 2.93 1.17
N ARG A 41 -2.10 4.14 0.95
CA ARG A 41 -1.35 4.89 1.97
C ARG A 41 -2.27 5.30 3.12
N GLN A 42 -3.45 5.80 2.82
CA GLN A 42 -4.41 6.24 3.83
C GLN A 42 -4.78 5.11 4.78
N SER A 43 -5.01 3.89 4.28
CA SER A 43 -5.39 2.74 5.12
C SER A 43 -4.32 2.35 6.15
N ALA A 44 -3.03 2.47 5.81
CA ALA A 44 -1.93 2.09 6.71
C ALA A 44 -1.26 3.27 7.44
N SER A 45 -1.52 4.52 7.02
CA SER A 45 -0.87 5.74 7.53
C SER A 45 -1.03 5.97 9.04
N ARG A 46 -2.12 5.49 9.62
CA ARG A 46 -2.41 5.65 11.06
C ARG A 46 -1.48 4.82 11.94
N GLN A 47 -1.16 3.61 11.49
CA GLN A 47 -0.39 2.64 12.29
C GLN A 47 1.09 2.64 11.90
N TYR A 48 1.40 2.99 10.66
CA TYR A 48 2.74 2.89 10.11
C TYR A 48 3.24 4.22 9.56
N VAL A 49 4.56 4.42 9.66
CA VAL A 49 5.29 5.36 8.81
C VAL A 49 5.61 4.63 7.51
N LEU A 50 5.13 5.15 6.39
CA LEU A 50 5.16 4.47 5.09
C LEU A 50 6.14 5.15 4.13
N SER A 51 7.08 4.37 3.60
CA SER A 51 7.91 4.71 2.44
C SER A 51 7.47 3.88 1.23
N PHE A 52 7.29 4.53 0.08
CA PHE A 52 6.81 3.87 -1.14
C PHE A 52 7.93 3.01 -1.75
N ALA A 53 7.64 1.73 -2.01
CA ALA A 53 8.61 0.79 -2.58
C ALA A 53 8.26 0.37 -4.02
N GLY A 54 6.99 0.38 -4.40
CA GLY A 54 6.59 0.06 -5.78
C GLY A 54 5.13 -0.35 -5.93
N VAL A 55 4.78 -0.81 -7.13
CA VAL A 55 3.43 -1.30 -7.45
C VAL A 55 3.50 -2.56 -8.32
N ILE A 56 2.78 -3.60 -7.92
CA ILE A 56 2.57 -4.82 -8.70
C ILE A 56 1.20 -4.71 -9.36
N GLN A 57 1.18 -4.79 -10.69
CA GLN A 57 -0.05 -4.89 -11.47
C GLN A 57 -0.30 -6.37 -11.76
N LYS A 58 -1.43 -6.93 -11.33
CA LYS A 58 -1.85 -8.25 -11.82
C LYS A 58 -2.10 -8.14 -13.33
N GLY A 59 -1.16 -8.63 -14.12
CA GLY A 59 -1.22 -8.67 -15.59
C GLY A 59 0.06 -8.25 -16.32
N GLY A 60 1.23 -8.27 -15.69
CA GLY A 60 2.50 -8.39 -16.40
C GLY A 60 2.91 -9.86 -16.40
N ALA A 61 2.65 -10.57 -17.49
CA ALA A 61 3.39 -11.79 -17.79
C ALA A 61 4.86 -11.40 -18.00
N LEU A 62 5.77 -12.17 -17.40
CA LEU A 62 7.15 -12.26 -17.89
C LEU A 62 7.13 -13.11 -19.18
#